data_AF-A0A533ZTU5-F1
#
_entry.id   AF-A0A533ZTU5-F1
#
_cell.length_a   1.000
_cell.length_b   1.000
_cell.length_c   1.000
_cell.angle_alpha   90.00
_cell.angle_beta   90.00
_cell.angle_gamma   90.00
#
_symmetry.space_group_name_H-M   'P 1'
#
loop_
_entity.id
_entity.type
_entity.pdbx_description
1 polymer ?
#
loop_
_entity_poly.entity_id
_entity_poly.type
_entity_poly.pdbx_seq_one_letter_code
_entity_poly.pdbx_strand_id
1 'polypeptide(L)'
;MSRDGFPADPDFPQLAIAADPGRMLEVFRAHLKPAAGQRYHIEDCIPFRFRIRQSTTRCVLQYTLRIAEPATGRAWEQWVTGLLYAQPGAAESLWREAQSVEPRRDIPDGWLSFEPVHFIPDLQMVVQVFPYDRKLRNLSLVLGGALRNLEPQLLERLQPGRGAGPWQVLRRTVEPTRYRTELGAALRYTIDARDGITGQESTVRCYLKVYRHDRGEETFRLLRSLTDTAGDGRGPYTVVRPLAYLSDLRTLVLEEARGTALQQILLGDPECSAQLQAVARAVAAFNRGELGVTPRVDSLADQLDDVRRAAQLLQWACPRARREVQAISDAVAQGLEEVTAAPIHRDVKTDHVFLSGERVMFIDLDSVALGDPVRDPAHLFAHIVARVGMDQLPRAQARAAARVFATEYFAHVPESWRKRFPLHCAGALIEVAGGIFKRQEQRWREKVATAIAEARGALDSRR
;
A
#
# COMPACT_ATOMS: atom_id res chain seq x y z
N MET A 1 16.72 -19.68 -13.29
CA MET A 1 15.88 -18.48 -13.48
C MET A 1 14.90 -18.77 -14.60
N SER A 2 13.60 -18.80 -14.34
CA SER A 2 12.60 -19.00 -15.41
C SER A 2 12.65 -17.82 -16.37
N ARG A 3 12.97 -18.09 -17.64
CA ARG A 3 13.13 -17.12 -18.74
C ARG A 3 11.83 -16.46 -19.21
N ASP A 4 10.70 -16.82 -18.63
CA ASP A 4 9.41 -16.31 -19.10
C ASP A 4 9.25 -14.86 -18.62
N GLY A 5 9.26 -13.91 -19.54
CA GLY A 5 8.87 -12.51 -19.31
C GLY A 5 7.36 -12.36 -19.08
N PHE A 6 6.83 -11.14 -19.13
CA PHE A 6 5.38 -10.96 -19.20
C PHE A 6 4.83 -11.66 -20.46
N PRO A 7 3.57 -12.12 -20.45
CA PRO A 7 2.91 -12.54 -21.68
C PRO A 7 2.96 -11.42 -22.73
N ALA A 8 3.10 -11.79 -24.00
CA ALA A 8 2.97 -10.83 -25.08
C ALA A 8 1.55 -10.24 -25.08
N ASP A 9 1.47 -8.93 -25.22
CA ASP A 9 0.21 -8.18 -25.28
C ASP A 9 0.21 -7.36 -26.58
N PRO A 10 -0.72 -7.59 -27.52
CA PRO A 10 -0.73 -6.90 -28.80
C PRO A 10 -0.98 -5.40 -28.65
N ASP A 11 -1.69 -4.98 -27.60
CA ASP A 11 -1.95 -3.56 -27.33
C ASP A 11 -0.72 -2.88 -26.71
N PHE A 12 0.22 -3.65 -26.16
CA PHE A 12 1.43 -3.14 -25.53
C PHE A 12 2.67 -3.99 -25.90
N PRO A 13 3.11 -3.95 -27.17
CA PRO A 13 4.28 -4.71 -27.62
C PRO A 13 5.56 -4.35 -26.84
N GLN A 14 5.60 -3.17 -26.23
CA GLN A 14 6.73 -2.67 -25.44
C GLN A 14 6.82 -3.31 -24.05
N LEU A 15 5.79 -4.01 -23.56
CA LEU A 15 5.81 -4.65 -22.23
C LEU A 15 6.93 -5.65 -22.06
N ALA A 16 7.33 -6.34 -23.13
CA ALA A 16 8.46 -7.28 -23.09
C ALA A 16 9.77 -6.58 -22.70
N ILE A 17 9.94 -5.32 -23.09
CA ILE A 17 11.09 -4.50 -22.70
C ILE A 17 10.84 -3.87 -21.33
N ALA A 18 9.67 -3.25 -21.15
CA ALA A 18 9.36 -2.49 -19.94
C ALA A 18 9.33 -3.37 -18.67
N ALA A 19 8.99 -4.65 -18.78
CA ALA A 19 9.00 -5.58 -17.66
C ALA A 19 10.37 -6.24 -17.41
N ASP A 20 11.36 -6.03 -18.28
CA ASP A 20 12.71 -6.58 -18.15
C ASP A 20 13.63 -5.58 -17.42
N PRO A 21 14.09 -5.88 -16.19
CA PRO A 21 14.92 -4.97 -15.42
C PRO A 21 16.24 -4.60 -16.10
N GLY A 22 16.90 -5.57 -16.76
CA GLY A 22 18.20 -5.37 -17.39
C GLY A 22 18.08 -4.49 -18.63
N ARG A 23 17.03 -4.69 -19.44
CA ARG A 23 16.77 -3.83 -20.60
C ARG A 23 16.35 -2.43 -20.17
N MET A 24 15.51 -2.32 -19.14
CA MET A 24 15.10 -1.01 -18.62
C MET A 24 16.23 -0.23 -17.98
N LEU A 25 17.21 -0.90 -17.35
CA LEU A 25 18.42 -0.25 -16.85
C LEU A 25 19.15 0.51 -17.96
N GLU A 26 19.39 -0.14 -19.10
CA GLU A 26 20.06 0.48 -20.25
C GLU A 26 19.23 1.61 -20.87
N VAL A 27 17.91 1.43 -20.95
CA VAL A 27 16.98 2.47 -21.39
C VAL A 27 17.07 3.71 -20.47
N PHE A 28 17.04 3.53 -19.15
CA PHE A 28 17.14 4.67 -18.23
C PHE A 28 18.51 5.35 -18.30
N ARG A 29 19.60 4.60 -18.45
CA ARG A 29 20.96 5.15 -18.64
C ARG A 29 21.06 6.02 -19.90
N ALA A 30 20.44 5.58 -20.99
CA ALA A 30 20.49 6.30 -22.26
C ALA A 30 19.60 7.55 -22.29
N HIS A 31 18.46 7.53 -21.57
CA HIS A 31 17.40 8.54 -21.77
C HIS A 31 17.16 9.48 -20.59
N LEU A 32 17.50 9.12 -19.35
CA LEU A 32 17.31 10.02 -18.21
C LEU A 32 18.39 11.11 -18.17
N LYS A 33 17.96 12.36 -18.28
CA LYS A 33 18.81 13.54 -18.28
C LYS A 33 18.98 14.06 -16.86
N PRO A 34 20.20 14.14 -16.32
CA PRO A 34 20.45 14.75 -15.03
C PRO A 34 19.96 16.20 -14.99
N ALA A 35 19.35 16.59 -13.88
CA ALA A 35 19.04 17.99 -13.65
C ALA A 35 20.32 18.78 -13.32
N ALA A 36 20.33 20.07 -13.66
CA ALA A 36 21.39 21.02 -13.30
C ALA A 36 22.83 20.63 -13.71
N GLY A 37 23.00 19.79 -14.75
CA GLY A 37 24.33 19.46 -15.31
C GLY A 37 25.17 18.52 -14.45
N GLN A 38 24.60 17.91 -13.41
CA GLN A 38 25.29 16.91 -12.60
C GLN A 38 25.50 15.60 -13.38
N ARG A 39 26.43 14.76 -12.92
CA ARG A 39 26.67 13.43 -13.51
C ARG A 39 26.29 12.35 -12.51
N TYR A 40 25.34 11.52 -12.89
CA TYR A 40 24.89 10.38 -12.10
C TYR A 40 25.11 9.08 -12.88
N HIS A 41 25.37 8.02 -12.14
CA HIS A 41 25.40 6.66 -12.66
C HIS A 41 24.20 5.90 -12.12
N ILE A 42 23.43 5.26 -13.01
CA ILE A 42 22.33 4.37 -12.64
C ILE A 42 22.92 2.98 -12.53
N GLU A 43 23.06 2.44 -11.32
CA GLU A 43 23.70 1.15 -11.06
C GLU A 43 22.74 -0.02 -11.27
N ASP A 44 21.48 0.15 -10.88
CA ASP A 44 20.49 -0.91 -10.86
C ASP A 44 19.08 -0.38 -11.16
N CYS A 45 18.21 -1.26 -11.65
CA CYS A 45 16.81 -0.98 -11.96
C CYS A 45 15.94 -2.12 -11.45
N ILE A 46 15.08 -1.84 -10.46
CA ILE A 46 14.26 -2.85 -9.79
C ILE A 46 12.78 -2.51 -9.98
N PRO A 47 12.00 -3.27 -10.78
CA PRO A 47 10.57 -3.06 -10.86
C PRO A 47 9.90 -3.46 -9.53
N PHE A 48 9.05 -2.59 -8.99
CA PHE A 48 8.34 -2.85 -7.73
C PHE A 48 6.82 -2.68 -7.85
N ARG A 49 6.32 -2.22 -9.00
CA ARG A 49 4.88 -2.16 -9.23
C ARG A 49 4.51 -2.22 -10.70
N PHE A 50 3.45 -2.96 -10.98
CA PHE A 50 2.77 -3.02 -12.26
C PHE A 50 1.27 -2.76 -12.08
N ARG A 51 0.71 -1.94 -12.96
CA ARG A 51 -0.73 -1.67 -13.03
C ARG A 51 -1.16 -1.60 -14.48
N ILE A 52 -1.90 -2.63 -14.91
CA ILE A 52 -2.72 -2.59 -16.11
C ILE A 52 -4.17 -2.40 -15.68
N ARG A 53 -4.91 -1.56 -16.38
CA ARG A 53 -6.36 -1.47 -16.25
C ARG A 53 -6.92 -2.08 -17.53
N GLN A 54 -7.60 -3.22 -17.43
CA GLN A 54 -8.14 -3.91 -18.62
C GLN A 54 -9.18 -3.08 -19.38
N SER A 55 -9.77 -2.06 -18.74
CA SER A 55 -10.68 -1.10 -19.35
C SER A 55 -10.03 0.20 -19.83
N THR A 56 -8.71 0.39 -19.61
CA THR A 56 -8.00 1.57 -20.10
C THR A 56 -6.84 1.12 -20.97
N THR A 57 -6.66 1.78 -22.09
CA THR A 57 -5.56 1.63 -23.06
C THR A 57 -4.20 2.04 -22.48
N ARG A 58 -3.90 1.74 -21.21
CA ARG A 58 -2.71 2.21 -20.49
C ARG A 58 -2.15 1.19 -19.49
N CYS A 59 -0.83 0.99 -19.56
CA CYS A 59 -0.03 0.28 -18.57
C CYS A 59 0.84 1.24 -17.78
N VAL A 60 1.05 0.95 -16.50
CA VAL A 60 1.88 1.74 -15.60
C VAL A 60 2.86 0.83 -14.87
N LEU A 61 4.15 1.16 -14.96
CA LEU A 61 5.24 0.43 -14.33
C LEU A 61 6.00 1.39 -13.41
N GLN A 62 6.36 0.95 -12.20
CA GLN A 62 7.21 1.72 -11.30
C GLN A 62 8.47 0.94 -10.96
N TYR A 63 9.58 1.67 -10.94
CA TYR A 63 10.92 1.14 -10.73
C TYR A 63 11.64 1.93 -9.65
N THR A 64 12.47 1.23 -8.90
CA THR A 64 13.51 1.82 -8.05
C THR A 64 14.81 1.79 -8.83
N LEU A 65 15.42 2.96 -9.02
CA LEU A 65 16.75 3.10 -9.59
C LEU A 65 17.75 3.31 -8.45
N ARG A 66 18.85 2.55 -8.42
CA ARG A 66 19.97 2.83 -7.53
C ARG A 66 20.90 3.82 -8.23
N ILE A 67 21.05 5.00 -7.66
CA ILE A 67 21.82 6.09 -8.24
C ILE A 67 23.09 6.27 -7.43
N ALA A 68 24.21 6.43 -8.11
CA ALA A 68 25.50 6.83 -7.55
C ALA A 68 25.95 8.16 -8.16
N GLU A 69 26.51 9.02 -7.32
CA GLU A 69 27.13 10.29 -7.71
C GLU A 69 28.66 10.13 -7.63
N PRO A 70 29.36 9.93 -8.76
CA PRO A 70 30.79 9.58 -8.74
C PRO A 70 31.68 10.64 -8.07
N ALA A 71 31.29 11.91 -8.14
CA ALA A 71 32.06 13.02 -7.58
C ALA A 71 32.09 13.01 -6.04
N THR A 72 31.04 12.53 -5.39
CA THR A 72 30.88 12.55 -3.93
C THR A 72 30.91 11.15 -3.30
N GLY A 73 30.76 10.10 -4.12
CA GLY A 73 30.55 8.73 -3.65
C GLY A 73 29.18 8.50 -3.03
N ARG A 74 28.26 9.49 -3.08
CA ARG A 74 26.92 9.37 -2.52
C ARG A 74 26.06 8.43 -3.36
N ALA A 75 25.26 7.62 -2.70
CA ALA A 75 24.28 6.75 -3.34
C ALA A 75 22.89 6.88 -2.71
N TRP A 76 21.84 6.76 -3.52
CA TRP A 76 20.44 6.80 -3.07
C TRP A 76 19.53 6.02 -4.01
N GLU A 77 18.28 5.84 -3.58
CA GLU A 77 17.23 5.25 -4.39
C GLU A 77 16.33 6.33 -5.00
N GLN A 78 16.07 6.24 -6.30
CA GLN A 78 15.19 7.13 -7.05
C GLN A 78 14.03 6.34 -7.64
N TRP A 79 12.79 6.70 -7.30
CA TRP A 79 11.63 6.10 -7.96
C TRP A 79 11.32 6.78 -9.28
N VAL A 80 11.00 5.95 -10.28
CA VAL A 80 10.55 6.39 -11.61
C VAL A 80 9.31 5.61 -12.03
N THR A 81 8.42 6.27 -12.77
CA THR A 81 7.18 5.69 -13.29
C THR A 81 7.19 5.72 -14.81
N GLY A 82 7.12 4.57 -15.46
CA GLY A 82 6.86 4.42 -16.89
C GLY A 82 5.36 4.33 -17.18
N LEU A 83 4.89 5.13 -18.13
CA LEU A 83 3.51 5.14 -18.63
C LEU A 83 3.51 4.73 -20.10
N LEU A 84 2.86 3.60 -20.40
CA LEU A 84 2.67 3.09 -21.76
C LEU A 84 1.20 3.24 -22.15
N TYR A 85 0.95 3.62 -23.40
CA TYR A 85 -0.39 3.77 -23.96
C TYR A 85 -0.54 2.87 -25.19
N ALA A 86 -1.70 2.22 -25.34
CA ALA A 86 -1.99 1.39 -26.49
C ALA A 86 -2.20 2.22 -27.76
N GLN A 87 -2.74 3.44 -27.61
CA GLN A 87 -2.91 4.37 -28.71
C GLN A 87 -1.56 4.99 -29.10
N PRO A 88 -1.12 4.85 -30.37
CA PRO A 88 0.09 5.50 -30.86
C PRO A 88 0.04 7.03 -30.68
N GLY A 89 1.17 7.64 -30.32
CA GLY A 89 1.30 9.10 -30.12
C GLY A 89 0.70 9.65 -28.82
N ALA A 90 -0.16 8.91 -28.12
CA ALA A 90 -0.79 9.37 -26.87
C ALA A 90 0.25 9.68 -25.76
N ALA A 91 1.32 8.88 -25.69
CA ALA A 91 2.44 9.12 -24.79
C ALA A 91 3.17 10.43 -25.12
N GLU A 92 3.45 10.69 -26.40
CA GLU A 92 4.14 11.90 -26.83
C GLU A 92 3.28 13.14 -26.56
N SER A 93 1.99 13.10 -26.86
CA SER A 93 1.05 14.19 -26.55
C SER A 93 1.04 14.52 -25.06
N LEU A 94 1.00 13.50 -24.20
CA LEU A 94 1.06 13.68 -22.74
C LEU A 94 2.38 14.30 -22.29
N TRP A 95 3.50 13.89 -22.88
CA TRP A 95 4.81 14.47 -22.55
C TRP A 95 4.90 15.95 -22.95
N ARG A 96 4.37 16.33 -24.11
CA ARG A 96 4.29 17.74 -24.54
C ARG A 96 3.40 18.57 -23.61
N GLU A 97 2.25 18.05 -23.21
CA GLU A 97 1.38 18.67 -22.21
C GLU A 97 2.14 18.87 -20.88
N ALA A 98 2.83 17.83 -20.41
CA ALA A 98 3.58 17.90 -19.15
C ALA A 98 4.70 18.96 -19.18
N GLN A 99 5.39 19.14 -20.31
CA GLN A 99 6.42 20.18 -20.43
C GLN A 99 5.87 21.61 -20.39
N SER A 100 4.62 21.81 -20.82
CA SER A 100 4.01 23.14 -20.86
C SER A 100 3.73 23.76 -19.48
N VAL A 101 3.79 22.97 -18.40
CA VAL A 101 3.43 23.38 -17.04
C VAL A 101 4.63 23.54 -16.09
N GLU A 102 5.84 23.78 -16.62
CA GLU A 102 7.09 23.93 -15.85
C GLU A 102 7.29 22.84 -14.77
N PRO A 103 7.57 21.58 -15.16
CA PRO A 103 7.60 20.42 -14.25
C PRO A 103 8.49 20.55 -13.00
N ARG A 104 9.45 21.48 -12.99
CA ARG A 104 10.39 21.69 -11.89
C ARG A 104 9.85 22.59 -10.78
N ARG A 105 8.86 23.44 -11.06
CA ARG A 105 8.51 24.63 -10.26
C ARG A 105 8.38 24.38 -8.76
N ASP A 106 7.77 23.26 -8.37
CA ASP A 106 7.45 22.95 -6.97
C ASP A 106 8.34 21.84 -6.38
N ILE A 107 9.31 21.32 -7.14
CA ILE A 107 10.17 20.21 -6.70
C ILE A 107 11.36 20.80 -5.93
N PRO A 108 11.59 20.39 -4.67
CA PRO A 108 12.76 20.86 -3.93
C PRO A 108 14.07 20.34 -4.55
N ASP A 109 15.12 21.17 -4.54
CA ASP A 109 16.42 20.84 -5.17
C ASP A 109 16.99 19.49 -4.72
N GLY A 110 16.83 19.14 -3.43
CA GLY A 110 17.29 17.86 -2.89
C GLY A 110 16.62 16.62 -3.49
N TRP A 111 15.50 16.79 -4.18
CA TRP A 111 14.77 15.74 -4.89
C TRP A 111 14.97 15.76 -6.41
N LEU A 112 15.63 16.79 -6.96
CA LEU A 112 15.75 17.01 -8.39
C LEU A 112 17.04 16.38 -8.94
N SER A 113 17.09 15.05 -9.01
CA SER A 113 18.22 14.33 -9.63
C SER A 113 18.15 14.32 -11.15
N PHE A 114 16.98 14.11 -11.73
CA PHE A 114 16.79 14.07 -13.18
C PHE A 114 15.72 15.07 -13.60
N GLU A 115 15.61 15.35 -14.90
CA GLU A 115 14.44 16.07 -15.40
C GLU A 115 13.15 15.36 -14.94
N PRO A 116 12.13 16.10 -14.51
CA PRO A 116 10.96 15.47 -13.90
C PRO A 116 10.16 14.56 -14.85
N VAL A 117 10.25 14.82 -16.16
CA VAL A 117 9.51 14.07 -17.19
C VAL A 117 10.37 13.83 -18.43
N HIS A 118 10.34 12.61 -18.94
CA HIS A 118 11.01 12.21 -20.18
C HIS A 118 10.04 11.50 -21.13
N PHE A 119 10.39 11.50 -22.42
CA PHE A 119 9.76 10.67 -23.43
C PHE A 119 10.81 9.74 -24.04
N ILE A 120 10.49 8.45 -24.14
CA ILE A 120 11.35 7.43 -24.74
C ILE A 120 10.66 6.96 -26.03
N PRO A 121 11.10 7.47 -27.20
CA PRO A 121 10.41 7.23 -28.48
C PRO A 121 10.28 5.76 -28.84
N ASP A 122 11.35 4.98 -28.64
CA ASP A 122 11.41 3.55 -29.00
C ASP A 122 10.41 2.69 -28.23
N LEU A 123 10.04 3.14 -27.03
CA LEU A 123 9.04 2.48 -26.18
C LEU A 123 7.69 3.18 -26.19
N GLN A 124 7.54 4.31 -26.88
CA GLN A 124 6.37 5.19 -26.77
C GLN A 124 5.98 5.39 -25.29
N MET A 125 6.97 5.68 -24.45
CA MET A 125 6.82 5.69 -23.00
C MET A 125 7.08 7.09 -22.43
N VAL A 126 6.16 7.56 -21.57
CA VAL A 126 6.43 8.72 -20.71
C VAL A 126 7.02 8.23 -19.40
N VAL A 127 8.15 8.81 -18.99
CA VAL A 127 8.76 8.55 -17.69
C VAL A 127 8.57 9.75 -16.79
N GLN A 128 8.03 9.53 -15.59
CA GLN A 128 7.93 10.53 -14.53
C GLN A 128 8.91 10.17 -13.41
N VAL A 129 9.72 11.13 -12.98
CA VAL A 129 10.71 10.97 -11.91
C VAL A 129 10.09 11.51 -10.62
N PHE A 130 9.97 10.66 -9.60
CA PHE A 130 9.45 11.07 -8.29
C PHE A 130 10.32 12.23 -7.74
N PRO A 131 9.73 13.31 -7.20
CA PRO A 131 8.33 13.41 -6.75
C PRO A 131 7.34 13.97 -7.77
N TYR A 132 7.74 14.20 -9.02
CA TYR A 132 6.79 14.65 -10.03
C TYR A 132 5.71 13.61 -10.29
N ASP A 133 4.47 14.02 -10.09
CA ASP A 133 3.29 13.23 -10.43
C ASP A 133 2.17 14.18 -10.84
N ARG A 134 1.82 14.13 -12.13
CA ARG A 134 0.82 15.03 -12.73
C ARG A 134 -0.56 14.96 -12.06
N LYS A 135 -0.87 13.86 -11.37
CA LYS A 135 -2.16 13.65 -10.70
C LYS A 135 -2.06 13.89 -9.18
N LEU A 136 -0.86 13.82 -8.59
CA LEU A 136 -0.62 14.21 -7.19
C LEU A 136 0.08 15.57 -7.12
N ARG A 137 -0.60 16.61 -7.61
CA ARG A 137 -0.03 17.96 -7.75
C ARG A 137 0.55 18.55 -6.47
N ASN A 138 0.00 18.17 -5.31
CA ASN A 138 0.43 18.67 -4.02
C ASN A 138 1.62 17.90 -3.42
N LEU A 139 2.07 16.81 -4.06
CA LEU A 139 3.15 15.97 -3.52
C LEU A 139 4.47 16.73 -3.38
N SER A 140 4.87 17.47 -4.42
CA SER A 140 6.11 18.26 -4.38
C SER A 140 6.03 19.38 -3.34
N LEU A 141 4.87 20.03 -3.20
CA LEU A 141 4.62 21.06 -2.17
C LEU A 141 4.75 20.51 -0.75
N VAL A 142 4.19 19.32 -0.50
CA VAL A 142 4.29 18.64 0.80
C VAL A 142 5.74 18.29 1.11
N LEU A 143 6.49 17.76 0.14
CA LEU A 143 7.93 17.48 0.28
C LEU A 143 8.77 18.76 0.44
N GLY A 144 8.32 19.88 -0.14
CA GLY A 144 8.92 21.21 -0.02
C GLY A 144 8.63 21.94 1.30
N GLY A 145 7.88 21.32 2.22
CA GLY A 145 7.65 21.85 3.55
C GLY A 145 6.40 22.71 3.68
N ALA A 146 5.39 22.53 2.83
CA ALA A 146 4.09 23.19 2.98
C ALA A 146 3.38 22.87 4.33
N LEU A 147 3.88 21.90 5.09
CA LEU A 147 3.34 21.47 6.39
C LEU A 147 3.94 22.18 7.60
N ARG A 148 4.86 23.14 7.42
CA ARG A 148 5.52 23.85 8.55
C ARG A 148 4.52 24.48 9.54
N ASN A 149 3.35 24.89 9.06
CA ASN A 149 2.30 25.47 9.92
C ASN A 149 1.71 24.48 10.94
N LEU A 150 1.91 23.17 10.76
CA LEU A 150 1.49 22.15 11.73
C LEU A 150 2.55 21.85 12.80
N GLU A 151 3.78 22.35 12.66
CA GLU A 151 4.87 22.07 13.60
C GLU A 151 4.52 22.41 15.05
N PRO A 152 3.89 23.56 15.39
CA PRO A 152 3.54 23.87 16.77
C PRO A 152 2.66 22.79 17.42
N GLN A 153 1.62 22.33 16.71
CA GLN A 153 0.70 21.28 17.20
C GLN A 153 1.40 19.92 17.35
N LEU A 154 2.39 19.63 16.49
CA LEU A 154 3.20 18.41 16.62
C LEU A 154 4.15 18.49 17.82
N LEU A 155 4.78 19.65 18.04
CA LEU A 155 5.71 19.87 19.15
C LEU A 155 5.00 19.86 20.52
N GLU A 156 3.75 20.31 20.61
CA GLU A 156 2.93 20.18 21.82
C GLU A 156 2.75 18.73 22.31
N ARG A 157 2.95 17.74 21.42
CA ARG A 157 2.89 16.31 21.78
C ARG A 157 4.15 15.81 22.47
N LEU A 158 5.25 16.55 22.39
CA LEU A 158 6.45 16.27 23.18
C LEU A 158 6.13 16.63 24.64
N GLN A 159 6.18 15.65 25.53
CA GLN A 159 5.89 15.89 26.95
C GLN A 159 6.94 16.87 27.50
N PRO A 160 6.54 18.09 27.92
CA PRO A 160 7.49 19.02 28.50
C PRO A 160 7.96 18.47 29.85
N GLY A 161 9.27 18.41 30.06
CA GLY A 161 9.84 18.16 31.38
C GLY A 161 9.43 19.25 32.37
N ARG A 162 9.59 19.01 33.68
CA ARG A 162 9.42 20.08 34.68
C ARG A 162 10.41 21.21 34.38
N GLY A 163 9.90 22.44 34.22
CA GLY A 163 10.72 23.61 33.88
C GLY A 163 11.08 23.72 32.39
N ALA A 164 10.40 22.98 31.51
CA ALA A 164 10.58 23.03 30.06
C ALA A 164 10.26 24.42 29.47
N GLY A 165 11.01 24.76 28.41
CA GLY A 165 10.81 25.94 27.58
C GLY A 165 10.08 25.62 26.29
N PRO A 166 9.92 26.61 25.38
CA PRO A 166 9.44 26.32 24.04
C PRO A 166 10.42 25.42 23.28
N TRP A 167 9.90 24.43 22.56
CA TRP A 167 10.69 23.55 21.70
C TRP A 167 11.26 24.32 20.50
N GLN A 168 12.56 24.19 20.28
CA GLN A 168 13.26 24.72 19.11
C GLN A 168 13.51 23.59 18.11
N VAL A 169 13.07 23.74 16.87
CA VAL A 169 13.31 22.73 15.83
C VAL A 169 14.76 22.74 15.39
N LEU A 170 15.43 21.58 15.50
CA LEU A 170 16.79 21.35 15.04
C LEU A 170 16.81 20.87 13.58
N ARG A 171 15.99 19.87 13.26
CA ARG A 171 15.99 19.20 11.96
C ARG A 171 14.60 18.75 11.56
N ARG A 172 14.36 18.75 10.24
CA ARG A 172 13.14 18.25 9.61
C ARG A 172 13.53 17.20 8.58
N THR A 173 12.88 16.05 8.59
CA THR A 173 13.10 15.01 7.61
C THR A 173 11.75 14.51 7.10
N VAL A 174 11.57 14.48 5.78
CA VAL A 174 10.40 13.88 5.12
C VAL A 174 10.89 12.69 4.30
N GLU A 175 10.44 11.49 4.66
CA GLU A 175 10.85 10.24 4.01
C GLU A 175 9.64 9.57 3.38
N PRO A 176 9.64 9.32 2.06
CA PRO A 176 8.54 8.60 1.45
C PRO A 176 8.56 7.14 1.88
N THR A 177 7.45 6.66 2.44
CA THR A 177 7.31 5.26 2.89
C THR A 177 6.52 4.42 1.90
N ARG A 178 5.66 5.06 1.10
CA ARG A 178 4.90 4.40 0.04
C ARG A 178 4.51 5.37 -1.04
N TYR A 179 4.67 4.98 -2.30
CA TYR A 179 4.20 5.76 -3.44
C TYR A 179 3.39 4.88 -4.39
N ARG A 180 2.15 5.30 -4.66
CA ARG A 180 1.26 4.70 -5.65
C ARG A 180 0.97 5.77 -6.68
N THR A 181 1.70 5.73 -7.80
CA THR A 181 1.60 6.76 -8.84
C THR A 181 0.15 7.05 -9.23
N GLU A 182 -0.16 8.35 -9.25
CA GLU A 182 -1.46 8.94 -9.54
C GLU A 182 -2.62 8.55 -8.60
N LEU A 183 -2.33 7.90 -7.47
CA LEU A 183 -3.33 7.49 -6.47
C LEU A 183 -3.06 8.14 -5.11
N GLY A 184 -1.82 8.10 -4.65
CA GLY A 184 -1.41 8.75 -3.42
C GLY A 184 0.00 8.36 -2.98
N ALA A 185 0.50 9.07 -1.98
CA ALA A 185 1.78 8.80 -1.33
C ALA A 185 1.60 8.82 0.19
N ALA A 186 2.35 7.98 0.90
CA ALA A 186 2.53 8.05 2.34
C ALA A 186 3.97 8.48 2.62
N LEU A 187 4.13 9.47 3.48
CA LEU A 187 5.42 10.04 3.88
C LEU A 187 5.52 10.00 5.41
N ARG A 188 6.70 9.69 5.94
CA ARG A 188 7.03 9.87 7.34
C ARG A 188 7.63 11.26 7.52
N TYR A 189 7.04 12.06 8.40
CA TYR A 189 7.56 13.37 8.77
C TYR A 189 8.14 13.31 10.18
N THR A 190 9.41 13.66 10.30
CA THR A 190 10.18 13.62 11.55
C THR A 190 10.70 15.01 11.86
N ILE A 191 10.45 15.48 13.08
CA ILE A 191 10.98 16.73 13.61
C ILE A 191 11.84 16.38 14.83
N ASP A 192 13.13 16.71 14.75
CA ASP A 192 14.02 16.69 15.91
C ASP A 192 14.03 18.10 16.51
N ALA A 193 13.76 18.18 17.80
CA ALA A 193 13.60 19.44 18.52
C ALA A 193 14.37 19.41 19.84
N ARG A 194 14.72 20.59 20.34
CA ARG A 194 15.40 20.80 21.60
C ARG A 194 14.61 21.74 22.49
N ASP A 195 14.42 21.36 23.74
CA ASP A 195 13.80 22.19 24.75
C ASP A 195 14.68 23.42 25.03
N GLY A 196 14.08 24.60 24.97
CA GLY A 196 14.82 25.87 25.08
C GLY A 196 15.41 26.18 26.46
N ILE A 197 15.00 25.47 27.53
CA ILE A 197 15.47 25.73 28.90
C ILE A 197 16.36 24.58 29.39
N THR A 198 15.84 23.36 29.33
CA THR A 198 16.52 22.15 29.81
C THR A 198 17.58 21.65 28.83
N GLY A 199 17.51 22.07 27.56
CA GLY A 199 18.38 21.57 26.50
C GLY A 199 18.08 20.13 26.07
N GLN A 200 17.00 19.52 26.59
CA GLN A 200 16.62 18.15 26.25
C GLN A 200 16.26 18.05 24.76
N GLU A 201 16.85 17.10 24.05
CA GLU A 201 16.48 16.79 22.68
C GLU A 201 15.36 15.73 22.65
N SER A 202 14.44 15.86 21.70
CA SER A 202 13.32 14.95 21.51
C SER A 202 12.87 14.93 20.06
N THR A 203 12.28 13.82 19.64
CA THR A 203 11.80 13.63 18.27
C THR A 203 10.30 13.41 18.27
N VAL A 204 9.58 14.12 17.41
CA VAL A 204 8.17 13.84 17.10
C VAL A 204 8.03 13.34 15.67
N ARG A 205 7.17 12.33 15.48
CA ARG A 205 6.89 11.72 14.18
C ARG A 205 5.39 11.72 13.88
N CYS A 206 5.07 11.93 12.62
CA CYS A 206 3.74 11.73 12.06
C CYS A 206 3.82 11.18 10.63
N TYR A 207 2.70 10.67 10.13
CA TYR A 207 2.57 10.16 8.78
C TYR A 207 1.65 11.05 7.96
N LEU A 208 2.06 11.33 6.72
CA LEU A 208 1.36 12.20 5.78
C LEU A 208 0.84 11.34 4.63
N LYS A 209 -0.48 11.26 4.47
CA LYS A 209 -1.10 10.60 3.32
C LYS A 209 -1.58 11.66 2.34
N VAL A 210 -0.86 11.81 1.24
CA VAL A 210 -1.16 12.75 0.15
C VAL A 210 -2.09 12.05 -0.84
N TYR A 211 -3.28 12.61 -1.05
CA TYR A 211 -4.30 12.03 -1.92
C TYR A 211 -4.40 12.78 -3.25
N ARG A 212 -4.83 12.06 -4.29
CA ARG A 212 -5.19 12.67 -5.57
C ARG A 212 -6.47 13.53 -5.48
N HIS A 213 -7.40 13.16 -4.62
CA HIS A 213 -8.74 13.78 -4.47
C HIS A 213 -9.04 13.96 -2.98
N ASP A 214 -10.23 14.44 -2.64
CA ASP A 214 -10.58 14.85 -1.28
C ASP A 214 -11.00 13.68 -0.36
N ARG A 215 -10.81 12.42 -0.79
CA ARG A 215 -11.11 11.20 0.00
C ARG A 215 -10.47 11.19 1.40
N GLY A 216 -9.32 11.85 1.56
CA GLY A 216 -8.66 11.95 2.86
C GLY A 216 -9.51 12.67 3.92
N GLU A 217 -10.43 13.54 3.52
CA GLU A 217 -11.36 14.22 4.44
C GLU A 217 -12.38 13.24 5.03
N GLU A 218 -12.95 12.37 4.20
CA GLU A 218 -13.87 11.31 4.65
C GLU A 218 -13.17 10.38 5.64
N THR A 219 -11.93 9.98 5.32
CA THR A 219 -11.11 9.17 6.22
C THR A 219 -10.79 9.89 7.53
N PHE A 220 -10.53 11.20 7.49
CA PHE A 220 -10.32 12.02 8.70
C PHE A 220 -11.54 11.97 9.62
N ARG A 221 -12.76 12.19 9.08
CA ARG A 221 -14.01 12.16 9.85
C ARG A 221 -14.28 10.77 10.45
N LEU A 222 -14.07 9.71 9.67
CA LEU A 222 -14.18 8.33 10.14
C LEU A 222 -13.21 8.06 11.30
N LEU A 223 -11.93 8.37 11.13
CA LEU A 223 -10.92 8.12 12.16
C LEU A 223 -11.17 8.95 13.42
N ARG A 224 -11.69 10.18 13.31
CA ARG A 224 -12.15 10.99 14.44
C ARG A 224 -13.28 10.29 15.20
N SER A 225 -14.34 9.91 14.50
CA SER A 225 -15.48 9.15 15.07
C SER A 225 -15.03 7.90 15.83
N LEU A 226 -14.17 7.09 15.22
CA LEU A 226 -13.64 5.87 15.84
C LEU A 226 -12.72 6.15 17.04
N THR A 227 -11.92 7.23 16.97
CA THR A 227 -11.07 7.64 18.10
C THR A 227 -11.91 8.10 19.28
N ASP A 228 -12.96 8.88 19.03
CA ASP A 228 -13.82 9.46 20.07
C ASP A 228 -14.69 8.37 20.73
N THR A 229 -15.18 7.41 19.94
CA THR A 229 -15.97 6.26 20.42
C THR A 229 -15.12 5.28 21.25
N ALA A 230 -13.83 5.13 20.93
CA ALA A 230 -12.93 4.24 21.68
C ALA A 230 -12.62 4.73 23.11
N GLY A 231 -12.96 5.97 23.46
CA GLY A 231 -12.84 6.52 24.81
C GLY A 231 -11.42 6.48 25.38
N ASP A 232 -11.27 6.00 26.62
CA ASP A 232 -9.98 5.90 27.34
C ASP A 232 -9.06 4.76 26.83
N GLY A 233 -9.41 4.12 25.71
CA GLY A 233 -8.61 3.04 25.12
C GLY A 233 -8.84 1.67 25.76
N ARG A 234 -9.96 1.48 26.48
CA ARG A 234 -10.42 0.17 26.98
C ARG A 234 -11.17 -0.67 25.95
N GLY A 235 -11.41 -0.11 24.76
CA GLY A 235 -12.00 -0.84 23.65
C GLY A 235 -11.13 -2.03 23.20
N PRO A 236 -11.73 -3.04 22.54
CA PRO A 236 -11.02 -4.23 22.05
C PRO A 236 -9.97 -3.92 20.97
N TYR A 237 -10.00 -2.71 20.40
CA TYR A 237 -8.99 -2.18 19.49
C TYR A 237 -8.96 -0.65 19.57
N THR A 238 -7.90 -0.07 19.01
CA THR A 238 -7.77 1.36 18.73
C THR A 238 -7.49 1.58 17.24
N VAL A 239 -7.62 2.82 16.77
CA VAL A 239 -7.21 3.22 15.42
C VAL A 239 -6.15 4.29 15.51
N VAL A 240 -5.34 4.44 14.47
CA VAL A 240 -4.38 5.55 14.38
C VAL A 240 -5.11 6.89 14.50
N ARG A 241 -4.68 7.73 15.44
CA ARG A 241 -5.31 9.04 15.64
C ARG A 241 -5.01 9.97 14.45
N PRO A 242 -6.04 10.59 13.84
CA PRO A 242 -5.83 11.55 12.77
C PRO A 242 -5.58 12.93 13.36
N LEU A 243 -4.45 13.56 13.08
CA LEU A 243 -4.07 14.85 13.68
C LEU A 243 -4.72 16.03 12.99
N ALA A 244 -4.70 16.03 11.66
CA ALA A 244 -5.27 17.09 10.85
C ALA A 244 -5.61 16.56 9.45
N TYR A 245 -6.54 17.23 8.77
CA TYR A 245 -6.67 17.12 7.32
C TYR A 245 -6.50 18.51 6.71
N LEU A 246 -5.56 18.63 5.78
CA LEU A 246 -5.29 19.88 5.06
C LEU A 246 -5.93 19.78 3.68
N SER A 247 -7.09 20.42 3.51
CA SER A 247 -7.87 20.42 2.27
C SER A 247 -7.06 20.90 1.07
N ASP A 248 -6.34 22.01 1.22
CA ASP A 248 -5.58 22.65 0.13
C ASP A 248 -4.45 21.75 -0.38
N LEU A 249 -3.88 20.94 0.53
CA LEU A 249 -2.84 19.97 0.22
C LEU A 249 -3.40 18.57 -0.05
N ARG A 250 -4.70 18.33 0.13
CA ARG A 250 -5.33 17.01 0.11
C ARG A 250 -4.54 15.98 0.91
N THR A 251 -4.11 16.37 2.11
CA THR A 251 -3.17 15.60 2.92
C THR A 251 -3.74 15.31 4.30
N LEU A 252 -3.85 14.02 4.62
CA LEU A 252 -4.22 13.54 5.95
C LEU A 252 -2.95 13.36 6.78
N VAL A 253 -2.93 13.95 7.97
CA VAL A 253 -1.85 13.81 8.94
C VAL A 253 -2.30 12.83 10.02
N LEU A 254 -1.53 11.78 10.22
CA LEU A 254 -1.79 10.70 11.18
C LEU A 254 -0.66 10.65 12.20
N GLU A 255 -0.96 10.25 13.43
CA GLU A 255 0.12 9.94 14.37
C GLU A 255 0.91 8.69 13.95
N GLU A 256 2.11 8.53 14.50
CA GLU A 256 2.83 7.26 14.42
C GLU A 256 2.08 6.18 15.20
N ALA A 257 1.81 5.06 14.54
CA ALA A 257 1.20 3.90 15.17
C ALA A 257 2.12 3.33 16.25
N ARG A 258 1.55 2.99 17.41
CA ARG A 258 2.31 2.43 18.54
C ARG A 258 2.41 0.92 18.43
N GLY A 259 3.55 0.37 18.88
CA GLY A 259 3.77 -1.06 18.96
C GLY A 259 4.46 -1.65 17.72
N THR A 260 4.38 -2.97 17.60
CA THR A 260 5.05 -3.77 16.57
C THR A 260 4.02 -4.30 15.58
N ALA A 261 4.30 -4.25 14.28
CA ALA A 261 3.39 -4.79 13.27
C ALA A 261 3.24 -6.31 13.42
N LEU A 262 2.03 -6.85 13.24
CA LEU A 262 1.75 -8.29 13.30
C LEU A 262 2.68 -9.09 12.38
N GLN A 263 3.03 -8.53 11.21
CA GLN A 263 3.99 -9.13 10.28
C GLN A 263 5.37 -9.37 10.93
N GLN A 264 5.86 -8.42 11.71
CA GLN A 264 7.16 -8.55 12.38
C GLN A 264 7.08 -9.54 13.54
N ILE A 265 5.95 -9.57 14.25
CA ILE A 265 5.71 -10.54 15.33
C ILE A 265 5.72 -11.96 14.77
N LEU A 266 4.98 -12.20 13.68
CA LEU A 266 4.95 -13.51 13.02
C LEU A 266 6.33 -13.98 12.53
N LEU A 267 7.23 -13.06 12.16
CA LEU A 267 8.58 -13.38 11.72
C LEU A 267 9.56 -13.61 12.88
N GLY A 268 9.33 -12.97 14.03
CA GLY A 268 10.26 -12.96 15.16
C GLY A 268 9.89 -13.88 16.32
N ASP A 269 8.62 -14.25 16.45
CA ASP A 269 8.09 -14.97 17.62
C ASP A 269 7.27 -16.22 17.21
N PRO A 270 7.80 -17.44 17.44
CA PRO A 270 7.08 -18.67 17.15
C PRO A 270 5.90 -18.94 18.10
N GLU A 271 5.80 -18.25 19.23
CA GLU A 271 4.75 -18.43 20.25
C GLU A 271 3.70 -17.31 20.26
N CYS A 272 3.53 -16.60 19.15
CA CYS A 272 2.63 -15.44 19.03
C CYS A 272 1.12 -15.73 19.04
N SER A 273 0.68 -16.84 19.64
CA SER A 273 -0.73 -17.25 19.66
C SER A 273 -1.62 -16.25 20.41
N ALA A 274 -1.14 -15.69 21.54
CA ALA A 274 -1.88 -14.68 22.29
C ALA A 274 -2.14 -13.41 21.46
N GLN A 275 -1.13 -12.97 20.70
CA GLN A 275 -1.22 -11.82 19.80
C GLN A 275 -2.20 -12.09 18.66
N LEU A 276 -2.16 -13.28 18.05
CA LEU A 276 -3.10 -13.68 17.01
C LEU A 276 -4.55 -13.72 17.54
N GLN A 277 -4.74 -14.20 18.75
CA GLN A 277 -6.05 -14.20 19.40
C GLN A 277 -6.54 -12.77 19.70
N ALA A 278 -5.65 -11.89 20.19
CA ALA A 278 -5.98 -10.48 20.40
C ALA A 278 -6.40 -9.80 19.09
N VAL A 279 -5.68 -10.04 17.99
CA VAL A 279 -6.05 -9.53 16.66
C VAL A 279 -7.39 -10.09 16.20
N ALA A 280 -7.66 -11.38 16.41
CA ALA A 280 -8.93 -11.99 16.05
C ALA A 280 -10.11 -11.35 16.81
N ARG A 281 -9.96 -11.12 18.13
CA ARG A 281 -10.95 -10.40 18.94
C ARG A 281 -11.16 -8.96 18.47
N ALA A 282 -10.08 -8.26 18.12
CA ALA A 282 -10.12 -6.90 17.59
C ALA A 282 -10.88 -6.82 16.25
N VAL A 283 -10.59 -7.73 15.31
CA VAL A 283 -11.28 -7.79 14.01
C VAL A 283 -12.75 -8.17 14.21
N ALA A 284 -13.06 -9.14 15.07
CA ALA A 284 -14.44 -9.51 15.42
C ALA A 284 -15.22 -8.37 16.08
N ALA A 285 -14.57 -7.56 16.91
CA ALA A 285 -15.18 -6.37 17.49
C ALA A 285 -15.39 -5.27 16.45
N PHE A 286 -14.44 -5.05 15.54
CA PHE A 286 -14.60 -4.11 14.43
C PHE A 286 -15.80 -4.50 13.56
N ASN A 287 -15.89 -5.77 13.15
CA ASN A 287 -16.96 -6.25 12.27
C ASN A 287 -18.35 -6.31 12.91
N ARG A 288 -18.46 -6.17 14.23
CA ARG A 288 -19.74 -6.08 14.96
C ARG A 288 -20.05 -4.68 15.47
N GLY A 289 -19.09 -3.76 15.32
CA GLY A 289 -19.20 -2.42 15.88
C GLY A 289 -20.08 -1.50 15.02
N GLU A 290 -20.05 -0.23 15.38
CA GLU A 290 -20.66 0.86 14.61
C GLU A 290 -19.57 1.88 14.28
N LEU A 291 -19.64 2.49 13.10
CA LEU A 291 -18.62 3.41 12.61
C LEU A 291 -18.89 4.88 12.99
N GLY A 292 -20.08 5.19 13.50
CA GLY A 292 -20.52 6.55 13.84
C GLY A 292 -20.61 7.53 12.64
N VAL A 293 -20.39 7.04 11.43
CA VAL A 293 -20.52 7.74 10.15
C VAL A 293 -21.22 6.82 9.16
N THR A 294 -21.87 7.38 8.14
CA THR A 294 -22.49 6.60 7.06
C THR A 294 -21.41 6.20 6.04
N PRO A 295 -20.93 4.95 6.05
CA PRO A 295 -19.86 4.52 5.16
C PRO A 295 -20.42 4.18 3.80
N ARG A 296 -19.53 4.07 2.80
CA ARG A 296 -19.90 3.41 1.55
C ARG A 296 -20.32 1.95 1.83
N VAL A 297 -21.28 1.45 1.06
CA VAL A 297 -21.60 0.02 1.00
C VAL A 297 -20.71 -0.65 -0.06
N ASP A 298 -20.06 -1.75 0.32
CA ASP A 298 -19.36 -2.70 -0.54
C ASP A 298 -20.31 -3.88 -0.80
N SER A 299 -21.01 -3.82 -1.93
CA SER A 299 -22.02 -4.82 -2.30
C SER A 299 -21.38 -6.17 -2.67
N LEU A 300 -22.18 -7.25 -2.73
CA LEU A 300 -21.70 -8.51 -3.30
C LEU A 300 -21.18 -8.31 -4.73
N ALA A 301 -21.85 -7.47 -5.52
CA ALA A 301 -21.41 -7.15 -6.89
C ALA A 301 -20.03 -6.49 -6.91
N ASP A 302 -19.74 -5.55 -6.01
CA ASP A 302 -18.41 -4.95 -5.86
C ASP A 302 -17.35 -6.00 -5.48
N GLN A 303 -17.68 -6.90 -4.55
CA GLN A 303 -16.78 -7.98 -4.13
C GLN A 303 -16.48 -8.95 -5.28
N LEU A 304 -17.51 -9.41 -5.99
CA LEU A 304 -17.34 -10.32 -7.13
C LEU A 304 -16.55 -9.64 -8.26
N ASP A 305 -16.71 -8.34 -8.44
CA ASP A 305 -15.93 -7.56 -9.41
C ASP A 305 -14.44 -7.43 -9.01
N ASP A 306 -14.13 -7.29 -7.72
CA ASP A 306 -12.74 -7.35 -7.21
C ASP A 306 -12.08 -8.71 -7.54
N VAL A 307 -12.76 -9.80 -7.20
CA VAL A 307 -12.28 -11.17 -7.49
C VAL A 307 -12.14 -11.40 -8.99
N ARG A 308 -13.13 -10.97 -9.79
CA ARG A 308 -13.11 -11.08 -11.26
C ARG A 308 -11.91 -10.36 -11.85
N ARG A 309 -11.63 -9.11 -11.45
CA ARG A 309 -10.48 -8.36 -11.94
C ARG A 309 -9.16 -9.04 -11.58
N ALA A 310 -9.04 -9.55 -10.36
CA ALA A 310 -7.84 -10.28 -9.94
C ALA A 310 -7.67 -11.58 -10.74
N ALA A 311 -8.75 -12.34 -10.94
CA ALA A 311 -8.76 -13.54 -11.75
C ALA A 311 -8.35 -13.25 -13.20
N GLN A 312 -8.94 -12.25 -13.86
CA GLN A 312 -8.60 -11.87 -15.23
C GLN A 312 -7.12 -11.46 -15.36
N LEU A 313 -6.59 -10.72 -14.39
CA LEU A 313 -5.17 -10.36 -14.35
C LEU A 313 -4.27 -11.60 -14.26
N LEU A 314 -4.61 -12.56 -13.40
CA LEU A 314 -3.85 -13.80 -13.23
C LEU A 314 -3.96 -14.73 -14.44
N GLN A 315 -5.12 -14.82 -15.07
CA GLN A 315 -5.33 -15.61 -16.30
C GLN A 315 -4.49 -15.10 -17.47
N TRP A 316 -4.24 -13.79 -17.51
CA TRP A 316 -3.29 -13.17 -18.42
C TRP A 316 -1.85 -13.46 -17.99
N ALA A 317 -1.46 -13.04 -16.77
CA ALA A 317 -0.08 -13.11 -16.28
C ALA A 317 0.48 -14.55 -16.12
N CYS A 318 -0.40 -15.53 -15.85
CA CYS A 318 -0.07 -16.93 -15.62
C CYS A 318 -0.92 -17.86 -16.52
N PRO A 319 -0.65 -17.95 -17.84
CA PRO A 319 -1.49 -18.72 -18.76
C PRO A 319 -1.68 -20.19 -18.37
N ARG A 320 -0.67 -20.81 -17.74
CA ARG A 320 -0.72 -22.20 -17.25
C ARG A 320 -1.75 -22.41 -16.13
N ALA A 321 -2.05 -21.38 -15.33
CA ALA A 321 -3.00 -21.45 -14.22
C ALA A 321 -4.42 -21.00 -14.62
N ARG A 322 -4.65 -20.65 -15.89
CA ARG A 322 -5.90 -20.03 -16.36
C ARG A 322 -7.16 -20.82 -15.97
N ARG A 323 -7.18 -22.12 -16.24
CA ARG A 323 -8.33 -23.00 -15.96
C ARG A 323 -8.62 -23.08 -14.46
N GLU A 324 -7.58 -23.17 -13.65
CA GLU A 324 -7.70 -23.27 -12.19
C GLU A 324 -8.21 -21.96 -11.58
N VAL A 325 -7.63 -20.82 -11.99
CA VAL A 325 -8.10 -19.49 -11.56
C VAL A 325 -9.56 -19.28 -11.94
N GLN A 326 -9.95 -19.65 -13.16
CA GLN A 326 -11.33 -19.53 -13.63
C GLN A 326 -12.29 -20.37 -12.77
N ALA A 327 -11.95 -21.65 -12.52
CA ALA A 327 -12.77 -22.53 -11.69
C ALA A 327 -12.95 -21.99 -10.26
N ILE A 328 -11.89 -21.44 -9.66
CA ILE A 328 -11.96 -20.83 -8.33
C ILE A 328 -12.87 -19.59 -8.35
N SER A 329 -12.69 -18.69 -9.33
CA SER A 329 -13.52 -17.48 -9.41
C SER A 329 -15.00 -17.81 -9.67
N ASP A 330 -15.28 -18.84 -10.47
CA ASP A 330 -16.66 -19.27 -10.74
C ASP A 330 -17.30 -19.87 -9.49
N ALA A 331 -16.57 -20.68 -8.72
CA ALA A 331 -17.05 -21.23 -7.46
C ALA A 331 -17.36 -20.14 -6.43
N VAL A 332 -16.54 -19.08 -6.37
CA VAL A 332 -16.78 -17.90 -5.52
C VAL A 332 -18.04 -17.16 -5.99
N ALA A 333 -18.15 -16.88 -7.30
CA ALA A 333 -19.29 -16.17 -7.87
C ALA A 333 -20.63 -16.90 -7.70
N GLN A 334 -20.62 -18.24 -7.78
CA GLN A 334 -21.81 -19.07 -7.61
C GLN A 334 -22.18 -19.30 -6.14
N GLY A 335 -21.20 -19.19 -5.23
CA GLY A 335 -21.36 -19.60 -3.84
C GLY A 335 -21.56 -18.47 -2.83
N LEU A 336 -21.15 -17.25 -3.15
CA LEU A 336 -21.36 -16.09 -2.28
C LEU A 336 -22.78 -15.53 -2.47
N GLU A 337 -23.38 -15.11 -1.36
CA GLU A 337 -24.75 -14.59 -1.29
C GLU A 337 -24.74 -13.19 -0.67
N GLU A 338 -25.78 -12.41 -0.95
CA GLU A 338 -25.99 -11.12 -0.29
C GLU A 338 -26.30 -11.33 1.19
N VAL A 339 -25.74 -10.47 2.04
CA VAL A 339 -25.87 -10.57 3.50
C VAL A 339 -26.12 -9.21 4.11
N THR A 340 -26.59 -9.19 5.36
CA THR A 340 -26.64 -7.95 6.14
C THR A 340 -25.22 -7.38 6.26
N ALA A 341 -25.03 -6.20 5.67
CA ALA A 341 -23.75 -5.52 5.66
C ALA A 341 -23.37 -5.06 7.07
N ALA A 342 -22.10 -5.23 7.41
CA ALA A 342 -21.51 -4.81 8.68
C ALA A 342 -20.17 -4.12 8.41
N PRO A 343 -19.59 -3.38 9.37
CA PRO A 343 -18.32 -2.70 9.16
C PRO A 343 -17.20 -3.65 8.73
N ILE A 344 -16.48 -3.29 7.68
CA ILE A 344 -15.27 -3.96 7.23
C ILE A 344 -14.14 -2.96 7.04
N HIS A 345 -12.93 -3.36 7.43
CA HIS A 345 -11.69 -2.64 7.17
C HIS A 345 -11.37 -2.66 5.66
N ARG A 346 -11.70 -3.76 4.98
CA ARG A 346 -11.52 -4.03 3.54
C ARG A 346 -10.06 -4.16 3.08
N ASP A 347 -9.10 -3.63 3.82
CA ASP A 347 -7.66 -3.76 3.54
C ASP A 347 -6.84 -4.28 4.75
N VAL A 348 -7.44 -5.14 5.58
CA VAL A 348 -6.74 -5.71 6.76
C VAL A 348 -5.66 -6.70 6.33
N LYS A 349 -4.43 -6.46 6.81
CA LYS A 349 -3.20 -7.20 6.47
C LYS A 349 -2.24 -7.19 7.65
N THR A 350 -1.23 -8.05 7.61
CA THR A 350 -0.27 -8.21 8.70
C THR A 350 0.58 -6.96 8.97
N ASP A 351 0.77 -6.08 7.97
CA ASP A 351 1.46 -4.79 8.10
C ASP A 351 0.53 -3.63 8.49
N HIS A 352 -0.78 -3.86 8.57
CA HIS A 352 -1.80 -2.86 8.92
C HIS A 352 -2.35 -3.03 10.35
N VAL A 353 -1.84 -4.02 11.09
CA VAL A 353 -2.23 -4.33 12.46
C VAL A 353 -1.00 -4.21 13.35
N PHE A 354 -1.06 -3.35 14.36
CA PHE A 354 0.03 -3.10 15.30
C PHE A 354 -0.37 -3.56 16.70
N LEU A 355 0.61 -4.08 17.45
CA LEU A 355 0.41 -4.61 18.80
C LEU A 355 1.39 -4.00 19.80
N SER A 356 0.85 -3.60 20.96
CA SER A 356 1.62 -3.32 22.18
C SER A 356 1.13 -4.25 23.29
N GLY A 357 1.82 -5.38 23.47
CA GLY A 357 1.25 -6.53 24.19
C GLY A 357 0.02 -7.05 23.44
N GLU A 358 -1.12 -7.16 24.11
CA GLU A 358 -2.40 -7.55 23.50
C GLU A 358 -3.23 -6.36 23.00
N ARG A 359 -2.74 -5.12 23.12
CA ARG A 359 -3.47 -3.94 22.63
C ARG A 359 -3.30 -3.82 21.12
N VAL A 360 -4.40 -3.97 20.39
CA VAL A 360 -4.42 -3.92 18.93
C VAL A 360 -4.73 -2.51 18.43
N MET A 361 -3.97 -2.06 17.42
CA MET A 361 -4.21 -0.83 16.69
C MET A 361 -4.32 -1.11 15.19
N PHE A 362 -5.37 -0.59 14.56
CA PHE A 362 -5.54 -0.63 13.11
C PHE A 362 -5.04 0.65 12.44
N ILE A 363 -4.41 0.48 11.28
CA ILE A 363 -4.00 1.56 10.38
C ILE A 363 -4.55 1.34 8.97
N ASP A 364 -4.47 2.35 8.11
CA ASP A 364 -4.93 2.30 6.71
C ASP A 364 -6.44 2.08 6.53
N LEU A 365 -7.26 2.84 7.27
CA LEU A 365 -8.72 2.78 7.27
C LEU A 365 -9.39 3.52 6.08
N ASP A 366 -8.64 3.89 5.03
CA ASP A 366 -9.18 4.65 3.89
C ASP A 366 -10.28 3.88 3.15
N SER A 367 -10.26 2.54 3.23
CA SER A 367 -11.12 1.64 2.48
C SER A 367 -12.29 1.07 3.29
N VAL A 368 -12.48 1.54 4.51
CA VAL A 368 -13.59 1.10 5.38
C VAL A 368 -14.92 1.29 4.68
N ALA A 369 -15.78 0.28 4.81
CA ALA A 369 -17.09 0.20 4.20
C ALA A 369 -18.04 -0.64 5.06
N LEU A 370 -19.31 -0.69 4.70
CA LEU A 370 -20.22 -1.76 5.13
C LEU A 370 -20.22 -2.86 4.07
N GLY A 371 -19.98 -4.11 4.44
CA GLY A 371 -19.98 -5.26 3.51
C GLY A 371 -20.15 -6.58 4.25
N ASP A 372 -19.87 -7.73 3.60
CA ASP A 372 -19.87 -9.02 4.30
C ASP A 372 -18.74 -9.05 5.34
N PRO A 373 -19.05 -9.15 6.66
CA PRO A 373 -18.04 -9.10 7.71
C PRO A 373 -17.00 -10.23 7.65
N VAL A 374 -17.28 -11.31 6.91
CA VAL A 374 -16.36 -12.43 6.70
C VAL A 374 -15.20 -12.06 5.75
N ARG A 375 -15.30 -10.94 5.02
CA ARG A 375 -14.27 -10.51 4.06
C ARG A 375 -12.93 -10.18 4.72
N ASP A 376 -12.96 -9.46 5.84
CA ASP A 376 -11.77 -9.05 6.61
C ASP A 376 -10.97 -10.25 7.17
N PRO A 377 -11.56 -11.16 7.96
CA PRO A 377 -10.82 -12.31 8.48
C PRO A 377 -10.31 -13.22 7.35
N ALA A 378 -11.03 -13.32 6.24
CA ALA A 378 -10.57 -14.09 5.07
C ALA A 378 -9.36 -13.43 4.39
N HIS A 379 -9.33 -12.10 4.28
CA HIS A 379 -8.19 -11.36 3.75
C HIS A 379 -6.95 -11.48 4.62
N LEU A 380 -7.10 -11.33 5.95
CA LEU A 380 -5.97 -11.50 6.87
C LEU A 380 -5.48 -12.96 6.87
N PHE A 381 -6.38 -13.94 6.87
CA PHE A 381 -6.05 -15.35 6.70
C PHE A 381 -5.25 -15.60 5.42
N ALA A 382 -5.74 -15.09 4.28
CA ALA A 382 -5.07 -15.23 2.98
C ALA A 382 -3.68 -14.60 2.98
N HIS A 383 -3.51 -13.42 3.61
CA HIS A 383 -2.22 -12.74 3.72
C HIS A 383 -1.19 -13.56 4.50
N ILE A 384 -1.61 -14.18 5.61
CA ILE A 384 -0.77 -15.03 6.46
C ILE A 384 -0.41 -16.32 5.70
N VAL A 385 -1.39 -17.05 5.17
CA VAL A 385 -1.15 -18.35 4.49
C VAL A 385 -0.32 -18.19 3.22
N ALA A 386 -0.55 -17.13 2.44
CA ALA A 386 0.26 -16.81 1.26
C ALA A 386 1.64 -16.24 1.63
N ARG A 387 1.89 -15.94 2.92
CA ARG A 387 3.14 -15.40 3.47
C ARG A 387 3.59 -14.11 2.77
N VAL A 388 2.64 -13.23 2.47
CA VAL A 388 2.94 -11.94 1.82
C VAL A 388 3.87 -11.13 2.73
N GLY A 389 5.04 -10.76 2.21
CA GLY A 389 6.08 -10.06 3.00
C GLY A 389 6.77 -10.91 4.07
N MET A 390 6.53 -12.22 4.10
CA MET A 390 7.00 -13.14 5.16
C MET A 390 7.62 -14.42 4.59
N ASP A 391 8.43 -14.31 3.54
CA ASP A 391 8.98 -15.48 2.82
C ASP A 391 9.77 -16.44 3.71
N GLN A 392 10.40 -15.90 4.76
CA GLN A 392 11.18 -16.64 5.74
C GLN A 392 10.33 -17.48 6.71
N LEU A 393 9.04 -17.15 6.89
CA LEU A 393 8.14 -17.90 7.78
C LEU A 393 7.86 -19.29 7.17
N PRO A 394 8.11 -20.41 7.86
CA PRO A 394 7.76 -21.74 7.34
C PRO A 394 6.27 -21.88 7.02
N ARG A 395 5.93 -22.52 5.90
CA ARG A 395 4.53 -22.69 5.45
C ARG A 395 3.63 -23.35 6.50
N ALA A 396 4.15 -24.34 7.22
CA ALA A 396 3.41 -25.03 8.27
C ALA A 396 3.06 -24.07 9.43
N GLN A 397 4.00 -23.22 9.84
CA GLN A 397 3.79 -22.22 10.88
C GLN A 397 2.80 -21.15 10.42
N ALA A 398 2.90 -20.66 9.18
CA ALA A 398 1.94 -19.71 8.62
C ALA A 398 0.50 -20.26 8.63
N ARG A 399 0.32 -21.52 8.21
CA ARG A 399 -0.99 -22.20 8.25
C ARG A 399 -1.50 -22.38 9.69
N ALA A 400 -0.62 -22.72 10.63
CA ALA A 400 -0.98 -22.84 12.04
C ALA A 400 -1.44 -21.49 12.62
N ALA A 401 -0.67 -20.42 12.39
CA ALA A 401 -1.00 -19.06 12.81
C ALA A 401 -2.36 -18.60 12.24
N ALA A 402 -2.60 -18.82 10.95
CA ALA A 402 -3.86 -18.46 10.31
C ALA A 402 -5.06 -19.22 10.89
N ARG A 403 -4.87 -20.50 11.29
CA ARG A 403 -5.90 -21.30 11.98
C ARG A 403 -6.18 -20.81 13.39
N VAL A 404 -5.16 -20.42 14.16
CA VAL A 404 -5.33 -19.81 15.50
C VAL A 404 -6.18 -18.55 15.38
N PHE A 405 -5.80 -17.64 14.48
CA PHE A 405 -6.56 -16.42 14.21
C PHE A 405 -8.02 -16.71 13.82
N ALA A 406 -8.24 -17.59 12.83
CA ALA A 406 -9.59 -17.86 12.34
C ALA A 406 -10.47 -18.54 13.41
N THR A 407 -9.90 -19.47 14.18
CA THR A 407 -10.63 -20.17 15.25
C THR A 407 -11.10 -19.19 16.32
N GLU A 408 -10.20 -18.30 16.76
CA GLU A 408 -10.56 -17.27 17.73
C GLU A 408 -11.61 -16.30 17.15
N TYR A 409 -11.44 -15.84 15.91
CA TYR A 409 -12.40 -14.90 15.29
C TYR A 409 -13.83 -15.47 15.31
N PHE A 410 -13.99 -16.72 14.88
CA PHE A 410 -15.30 -17.39 14.84
C PHE A 410 -15.86 -17.76 16.22
N ALA A 411 -15.08 -17.68 17.30
CA ALA A 411 -15.59 -17.80 18.66
C ALA A 411 -16.29 -16.51 19.14
N HIS A 412 -16.05 -15.38 18.48
CA HIS A 412 -16.55 -14.05 18.89
C HIS A 412 -17.57 -13.46 17.91
N VAL A 413 -18.03 -14.18 16.91
CA VAL A 413 -19.02 -13.71 15.92
C VAL A 413 -20.14 -14.74 15.71
N PRO A 414 -21.27 -14.36 15.09
CA PRO A 414 -22.36 -15.31 14.83
C PRO A 414 -21.91 -16.54 14.06
N GLU A 415 -22.35 -17.73 14.48
CA GLU A 415 -21.98 -19.01 13.85
C GLU A 415 -22.34 -19.06 12.36
N SER A 416 -23.41 -18.36 11.95
CA SER A 416 -23.84 -18.26 10.56
C SER A 416 -22.78 -17.68 9.61
N TRP A 417 -21.83 -16.89 10.13
CA TRP A 417 -20.75 -16.30 9.33
C TRP A 417 -19.72 -17.35 8.90
N ARG A 418 -19.51 -18.40 9.71
CA ARG A 418 -18.48 -19.42 9.50
C ARG A 418 -18.67 -20.20 8.20
N LYS A 419 -19.92 -20.45 7.79
CA LYS A 419 -20.25 -21.23 6.58
C LYS A 419 -19.72 -20.60 5.28
N ARG A 420 -19.60 -19.26 5.24
CA ARG A 420 -19.12 -18.52 4.06
C ARG A 420 -17.60 -18.39 4.01
N PHE A 421 -16.90 -18.67 5.11
CA PHE A 421 -15.46 -18.42 5.23
C PHE A 421 -14.60 -19.11 4.16
N PRO A 422 -14.81 -20.39 3.79
CA PRO A 422 -13.98 -21.03 2.77
C PRO A 422 -14.05 -20.34 1.40
N LEU A 423 -15.24 -19.86 1.00
CA LEU A 423 -15.42 -19.12 -0.26
C LEU A 423 -14.75 -17.74 -0.21
N HIS A 424 -14.90 -17.03 0.90
CA HIS A 424 -14.20 -15.75 1.12
C HIS A 424 -12.68 -15.93 1.10
N CYS A 425 -12.15 -17.00 1.71
CA CYS A 425 -10.72 -17.32 1.67
C CYS A 425 -10.24 -17.59 0.24
N ALA A 426 -11.00 -18.35 -0.55
CA ALA A 426 -10.67 -18.62 -1.95
C ALA A 426 -10.62 -17.33 -2.79
N GLY A 427 -11.63 -16.46 -2.65
CA GLY A 427 -11.65 -15.15 -3.31
C GLY A 427 -10.48 -14.24 -2.87
N ALA A 428 -10.26 -14.14 -1.57
CA ALA A 428 -9.17 -13.35 -0.99
C ALA A 428 -7.79 -13.84 -1.45
N LEU A 429 -7.57 -15.15 -1.60
CA LEU A 429 -6.32 -15.71 -2.11
C LEU A 429 -6.09 -15.39 -3.60
N ILE A 430 -7.15 -15.32 -4.41
CA ILE A 430 -7.07 -14.81 -5.80
C ILE A 430 -6.71 -13.31 -5.81
N GLU A 431 -7.34 -12.51 -4.95
CA GLU A 431 -7.02 -11.07 -4.81
C GLU A 431 -5.55 -10.87 -4.35
N VAL A 432 -5.10 -11.64 -3.36
CA VAL A 432 -3.72 -11.65 -2.84
C VAL A 432 -2.73 -12.05 -3.93
N ALA A 433 -3.00 -13.11 -4.70
CA ALA A 433 -2.18 -13.52 -5.83
C ALA A 433 -2.06 -12.40 -6.87
N GLY A 434 -3.18 -11.73 -7.21
CA GLY A 434 -3.17 -10.55 -8.07
C GLY A 434 -2.33 -9.41 -7.46
N GLY A 435 -2.38 -9.22 -6.14
CA GLY A 435 -1.56 -8.27 -5.39
C GLY A 435 -0.06 -8.55 -5.48
N ILE A 436 0.35 -9.80 -5.28
CA ILE A 436 1.73 -10.28 -5.39
C ILE A 436 2.30 -9.97 -6.77
N PHE A 437 1.53 -10.25 -7.83
CA PHE A 437 1.90 -9.88 -9.20
C PHE A 437 1.99 -8.36 -9.36
N LYS A 438 0.96 -7.59 -8.96
CA LYS A 438 0.98 -6.12 -9.08
C LYS A 438 2.13 -5.45 -8.34
N ARG A 439 2.63 -6.03 -7.24
CA ARG A 439 3.79 -5.54 -6.48
C ARG A 439 5.12 -6.04 -7.01
N GLN A 440 5.13 -6.83 -8.09
CA GLN A 440 6.33 -7.41 -8.69
C GLN A 440 7.24 -8.06 -7.63
N GLU A 441 6.64 -8.79 -6.67
CA GLU A 441 7.41 -9.40 -5.59
C GLU A 441 8.48 -10.34 -6.15
N GLN A 442 9.60 -10.47 -5.43
CA GLN A 442 10.63 -11.42 -5.81
C GLN A 442 10.01 -12.82 -5.92
N ARG A 443 10.30 -13.55 -7.01
CA ARG A 443 9.72 -14.88 -7.28
C ARG A 443 8.18 -14.88 -7.29
N TRP A 444 7.54 -13.76 -7.66
CA TRP A 444 6.07 -13.61 -7.65
C TRP A 444 5.32 -14.78 -8.31
N ARG A 445 5.87 -15.41 -9.37
CA ARG A 445 5.23 -16.57 -10.04
C ARG A 445 5.03 -17.76 -9.11
N GLU A 446 6.05 -18.08 -8.34
CA GLU A 446 6.00 -19.20 -7.40
C GLU A 446 5.06 -18.88 -6.23
N LYS A 447 5.06 -17.62 -5.78
CA LYS A 447 4.14 -17.13 -4.76
C LYS A 447 2.69 -17.14 -5.23
N VAL A 448 2.42 -16.70 -6.46
CA VAL A 448 1.10 -16.76 -7.11
C VAL A 448 0.63 -18.20 -7.24
N ALA A 449 1.48 -19.11 -7.72
CA ALA A 449 1.13 -20.53 -7.81
C ALA A 449 0.81 -21.13 -6.43
N THR A 450 1.56 -20.73 -5.39
CA THR A 450 1.28 -21.15 -4.01
C THR A 450 -0.09 -20.61 -3.54
N ALA A 451 -0.38 -19.33 -3.74
CA ALA A 451 -1.65 -18.73 -3.35
C ALA A 451 -2.85 -19.36 -4.08
N ILE A 452 -2.73 -19.69 -5.37
CA ILE A 452 -3.76 -20.41 -6.14
C ILE A 452 -3.98 -21.82 -5.57
N ALA A 453 -2.92 -22.54 -5.21
CA ALA A 453 -3.05 -23.87 -4.59
C ALA A 453 -3.75 -23.81 -3.22
N GLU A 454 -3.46 -22.78 -2.41
CA GLU A 454 -4.16 -22.54 -1.14
C GLU A 454 -5.63 -22.18 -1.38
N ALA A 455 -5.95 -21.41 -2.44
CA ALA A 455 -7.32 -21.05 -2.78
C ALA A 455 -8.15 -22.29 -3.14
N ARG A 456 -7.57 -23.21 -3.91
CA ARG A 456 -8.18 -24.52 -4.20
C ARG A 456 -8.40 -25.33 -2.91
N GLY A 457 -7.39 -25.40 -2.04
CA GLY A 457 -7.50 -26.10 -0.76
C GLY A 457 -8.60 -25.53 0.15
N ALA A 458 -8.83 -24.22 0.12
CA ALA A 458 -9.94 -23.60 0.83
C ALA A 458 -11.30 -24.09 0.30
N LEU A 459 -11.47 -24.20 -1.02
CA LEU A 459 -12.71 -24.73 -1.61
C LEU A 459 -12.92 -26.22 -1.29
N ASP A 460 -11.85 -27.01 -1.31
CA ASP A 460 -11.95 -28.46 -1.04
C ASP A 460 -12.36 -28.74 0.41
N SER A 461 -11.98 -27.88 1.36
CA SER A 461 -12.40 -27.99 2.78
C SER A 461 -13.89 -27.76 3.03
N ARG A 462 -14.64 -27.39 1.99
CA ARG A 462 -16.10 -27.21 2.01
C ARG A 462 -16.87 -28.52 1.73
N ARG A 463 -16.19 -29.50 1.11
CA ARG A 463 -16.73 -30.85 0.85
C ARG A 463 -16.47 -31.73 2.05
#